data_AF-A0A7K0MIE4-F1
#
_entry.id   AF-A0A7K0MIE4-F1
#
_cell.length_a   1.000
_cell.length_b   1.000
_cell.length_c   1.000
_cell.angle_alpha   90.00
_cell.angle_beta   90.00
_cell.angle_gamma   90.00
#
_symmetry.space_group_name_H-M   'P 1'
#
loop_
_entity.id
_entity.type
_entity.pdbx_description
1 polymer ?
#
loop_
_entity_poly.entity_id
_entity_poly.type
_entity_poly.pdbx_seq_one_letter_code
_entity_poly.pdbx_strand_id
1 'polypeptide(L)'
;LSVADAVITAKSNLTFTLLGNAAIPSIVETSGKIRTLPSGKSWTIRWSGTRDLEGINSLLSLKVGKSTTKYKYGQIQVKLVKSALLGYRIEVTNSVRLHDEYLWGIGEMPSSWPLAALQAQVIASRTYALNKAGKIKSACDCDLYAATADQSFVGYSKEAEARYGAIWKSVVTSTSIDDSHGVAILYHDLPIAAYFFSSSGGQTESAIDAWGSYVPYAIGVADPWSLQINLNARYVSWIRPVSQEVVAGAFSLDDVMRLEISNRHQSGTVASITATSSKGKKSVLTGEAFRSKAKLPSTWFDFEIPQISEATPAPTDTATSNL
;
A
#
# COMPACT_ATOMS: atom_id res chain seq x y z
N LEU A 1 7.47 -31.15 -19.26
CA LEU A 1 7.55 -29.72 -19.59
C LEU A 1 6.80 -29.49 -20.89
N SER A 2 5.80 -28.61 -20.91
CA SER A 2 5.10 -28.25 -22.15
C SER A 2 6.11 -27.65 -23.14
N VAL A 3 5.97 -27.97 -24.43
CA VAL A 3 6.74 -27.32 -25.49
C VAL A 3 6.40 -25.83 -25.47
N ALA A 4 7.42 -24.96 -25.53
CA ALA A 4 7.18 -23.52 -25.56
C ALA A 4 6.52 -23.12 -26.89
N ASP A 5 5.45 -22.32 -26.81
CA ASP A 5 4.77 -21.78 -28.01
C ASP A 5 5.70 -20.88 -28.84
N ALA A 6 6.65 -20.22 -28.17
CA ALA A 6 7.69 -19.42 -28.81
C ALA A 6 8.92 -19.28 -27.90
N VAL A 7 10.07 -19.07 -28.54
CA VAL A 7 11.31 -18.62 -27.89
C VAL A 7 11.58 -17.20 -28.37
N ILE A 8 11.85 -16.30 -27.42
CA ILE A 8 12.07 -14.88 -27.68
C ILE A 8 13.52 -14.55 -27.36
N THR A 9 14.23 -13.98 -28.33
CA THR A 9 15.62 -13.54 -28.13
C THR A 9 15.67 -12.29 -27.25
N ALA A 10 16.76 -12.14 -26.49
CA ALA A 10 16.96 -10.97 -25.66
C ALA A 10 16.84 -9.65 -26.47
N LYS A 11 16.31 -8.60 -25.83
CA LYS A 11 16.02 -7.28 -26.43
C LYS A 11 14.85 -7.24 -27.43
N SER A 12 14.22 -8.36 -27.76
CA SER A 12 12.95 -8.38 -28.47
C SER A 12 11.80 -7.96 -27.53
N ASN A 13 10.69 -7.49 -28.11
CA ASN A 13 9.50 -7.11 -27.35
C ASN A 13 8.37 -8.12 -27.56
N LEU A 14 7.63 -8.44 -26.49
CA LEU A 14 6.38 -9.18 -26.56
C LEU A 14 5.24 -8.23 -26.19
N THR A 15 4.29 -8.04 -27.11
CA THR A 15 3.14 -7.15 -26.93
C THR A 15 1.87 -7.97 -26.93
N PHE A 16 0.93 -7.66 -26.03
CA PHE A 16 -0.40 -8.26 -26.01
C PHE A 16 -1.43 -7.21 -26.39
N THR A 17 -2.21 -7.50 -27.42
CA THR A 17 -3.32 -6.64 -27.87
C THR A 17 -4.64 -7.32 -27.53
N LEU A 18 -5.52 -6.61 -26.81
CA LEU A 18 -6.89 -7.07 -26.54
C LEU A 18 -7.77 -6.76 -27.76
N LEU A 19 -8.37 -7.79 -28.36
CA LEU A 19 -9.41 -7.68 -29.39
C LEU A 19 -10.66 -8.44 -28.92
N GLY A 20 -11.69 -7.69 -28.49
CA GLY A 20 -12.93 -8.27 -27.98
C GLY A 20 -12.71 -9.09 -26.71
N ASN A 21 -12.84 -10.42 -26.81
CA ASN A 21 -12.69 -11.38 -25.70
C ASN A 21 -11.41 -12.23 -25.80
N ALA A 22 -10.48 -11.85 -26.68
CA ALA A 22 -9.22 -12.55 -26.90
C ALA A 22 -8.05 -11.57 -26.80
N ALA A 23 -6.91 -12.05 -26.30
CA ALA A 23 -5.65 -11.35 -26.40
C ALA A 23 -4.78 -12.03 -27.46
N ILE A 24 -4.08 -11.21 -28.23
CA ILE A 24 -3.22 -11.65 -29.34
C ILE A 24 -1.80 -11.21 -28.99
N PRO A 25 -0.89 -12.16 -28.75
CA PRO A 25 0.52 -11.83 -28.55
C PRO A 25 1.21 -11.60 -29.90
N SER A 26 2.10 -10.62 -29.94
CA SER A 26 3.03 -10.42 -31.05
C SER A 26 4.45 -10.19 -30.53
N ILE A 27 5.40 -10.85 -31.16
CA ILE A 27 6.83 -10.68 -30.91
C ILE A 27 7.35 -9.69 -31.95
N VAL A 28 8.02 -8.64 -31.49
CA VAL A 28 8.80 -7.73 -32.32
C VAL A 28 10.28 -8.03 -32.07
N GLU A 29 10.91 -8.68 -33.04
CA GLU A 29 12.33 -9.01 -32.98
C GLU A 29 13.20 -7.75 -33.11
N THR A 30 14.46 -7.84 -32.69
CA THR A 30 15.45 -6.75 -32.86
C THR A 30 15.69 -6.36 -34.31
N SER A 31 15.41 -7.27 -35.26
CA SER A 31 15.44 -7.02 -36.71
C SER A 31 14.28 -6.15 -37.20
N GLY A 32 13.28 -5.87 -36.35
CA GLY A 32 12.02 -5.23 -36.72
C GLY A 32 10.96 -6.20 -37.26
N LYS A 33 11.31 -7.48 -37.44
CA LYS A 33 10.36 -8.52 -37.87
C LYS A 33 9.30 -8.74 -36.80
N ILE A 34 8.04 -8.77 -37.22
CA ILE A 34 6.89 -9.04 -36.33
C ILE A 34 6.42 -10.48 -36.56
N ARG A 35 6.26 -11.24 -35.48
CA ARG A 35 5.69 -12.60 -35.47
C ARG A 35 4.50 -12.64 -34.52
N THR A 36 3.30 -12.88 -35.04
CA THR A 36 2.09 -13.08 -34.23
C THR A 36 2.05 -14.51 -33.70
N LEU A 37 1.61 -14.67 -32.45
CA LEU A 37 1.37 -15.97 -31.81
C LEU A 37 -0.13 -16.28 -31.79
N PRO A 38 -0.54 -17.55 -31.59
CA PRO A 38 -1.94 -17.91 -31.44
C PRO A 38 -2.65 -17.07 -30.37
N SER A 39 -3.90 -16.69 -30.65
CA SER A 39 -4.75 -16.05 -29.65
C SER A 39 -5.10 -17.03 -28.54
N GLY A 40 -5.41 -16.48 -27.37
CA GLY A 40 -5.65 -17.29 -26.18
C GLY A 40 -6.24 -16.45 -25.06
N LYS A 41 -6.31 -17.06 -23.87
CA LYS A 41 -6.78 -16.38 -22.64
C LYS A 41 -5.71 -16.34 -21.55
N SER A 42 -4.64 -17.11 -21.68
CA SER A 42 -3.56 -17.17 -20.70
C SER A 42 -2.24 -17.52 -21.39
N TRP A 43 -1.17 -16.85 -20.97
CA TRP A 43 0.21 -17.12 -21.38
C TRP A 43 1.11 -17.10 -20.16
N THR A 44 2.15 -17.93 -20.18
CA THR A 44 3.21 -17.91 -19.17
C THR A 44 4.52 -17.50 -19.83
N ILE A 45 5.14 -16.45 -19.31
CA ILE A 45 6.42 -15.94 -19.77
C ILE A 45 7.47 -16.34 -18.73
N ARG A 46 8.51 -17.04 -19.20
CA ARG A 46 9.68 -17.45 -18.42
C ARG A 46 10.93 -16.87 -19.06
N TRP A 47 11.88 -16.46 -18.24
CA TRP A 47 13.16 -15.90 -18.69
C TRP A 47 14.33 -16.53 -17.94
N SER A 48 15.50 -16.51 -18.57
CA SER A 48 16.69 -17.23 -18.09
C SER A 48 17.22 -16.65 -16.78
N GLY A 49 17.81 -17.52 -15.96
CA GLY A 49 18.35 -17.18 -14.64
C GLY A 49 17.27 -17.10 -13.55
N THR A 50 16.14 -17.78 -13.77
CA THR A 50 15.08 -17.96 -12.79
C THR A 50 14.95 -19.45 -12.44
N ARG A 51 14.23 -19.76 -11.36
CA ARG A 51 13.87 -21.14 -11.01
C ARG A 51 12.99 -21.84 -12.05
N ASP A 52 12.29 -21.07 -12.89
CA ASP A 52 11.37 -21.58 -13.90
C ASP A 52 12.04 -21.73 -15.29
N LEU A 53 13.22 -21.12 -15.51
CA LEU A 53 14.05 -21.30 -16.70
C LEU A 53 15.53 -21.01 -16.39
N GLU A 54 16.34 -22.07 -16.41
CA GLU A 54 17.79 -21.97 -16.22
C GLU A 54 18.48 -21.17 -17.34
N GLY A 55 19.66 -20.64 -17.03
CA GLY A 55 20.51 -19.92 -17.97
C GLY A 55 21.10 -18.65 -17.36
N ILE A 56 21.57 -17.75 -18.22
CA ILE A 56 22.20 -16.49 -17.82
C ILE A 56 21.17 -15.60 -17.12
N ASN A 57 21.55 -15.02 -15.97
CA ASN A 57 20.75 -14.05 -15.23
C ASN A 57 20.28 -12.92 -16.16
N SER A 58 18.97 -12.78 -16.28
CA SER A 58 18.33 -11.75 -17.09
C SER A 58 17.22 -11.05 -16.32
N LEU A 59 16.81 -9.86 -16.80
CA LEU A 59 15.72 -9.09 -16.23
C LEU A 59 14.59 -8.98 -17.25
N LEU A 60 13.37 -9.28 -16.82
CA LEU A 60 12.18 -8.95 -17.59
C LEU A 60 11.78 -7.50 -17.28
N SER A 61 11.58 -6.68 -18.32
CA SER A 61 11.05 -5.33 -18.18
C SER A 61 9.62 -5.27 -18.68
N LEU A 62 8.67 -4.99 -17.79
CA LEU A 62 7.27 -4.75 -18.13
C LEU A 62 7.04 -3.25 -18.26
N LYS A 63 6.56 -2.83 -19.43
CA LYS A 63 6.21 -1.43 -19.70
C LYS A 63 4.69 -1.30 -19.82
N VAL A 64 4.10 -0.43 -19.01
CA VAL A 64 2.68 -0.07 -19.08
C VAL A 64 2.58 1.44 -19.13
N GLY A 65 2.17 1.97 -20.29
CA GLY A 65 2.21 3.41 -20.56
C GLY A 65 3.63 3.97 -20.43
N LYS A 66 3.82 4.91 -19.49
CA LYS A 66 5.12 5.53 -19.17
C LYS A 66 5.89 4.79 -18.07
N SER A 67 5.25 3.89 -17.35
CA SER A 67 5.86 3.17 -16.22
C SER A 67 6.59 1.92 -16.69
N THR A 68 7.76 1.66 -16.11
CA THR A 68 8.52 0.43 -16.34
C THR A 68 8.85 -0.24 -15.01
N THR A 69 8.46 -1.49 -14.87
CA THR A 69 8.80 -2.33 -13.72
C THR A 69 9.73 -3.45 -14.18
N LYS A 70 10.78 -3.73 -13.40
CA LYS A 70 11.75 -4.79 -13.69
C LYS A 70 11.54 -5.96 -12.74
N TYR A 71 11.57 -7.17 -13.29
CA TYR A 71 11.47 -8.42 -12.56
C TYR A 71 12.72 -9.26 -12.80
N LYS A 72 13.26 -9.80 -11.71
CA LYS A 72 14.42 -10.68 -11.72
C LYS A 72 14.04 -12.15 -11.48
N TYR A 73 12.97 -12.39 -10.74
CA TYR A 73 12.60 -13.72 -10.24
C TYR A 73 11.22 -14.18 -10.69
N GLY A 74 11.02 -15.49 -10.61
CA GLY A 74 9.75 -16.14 -10.91
C GLY A 74 9.41 -16.18 -12.41
N GLN A 75 8.11 -16.17 -12.68
CA GLN A 75 7.53 -16.16 -14.02
C GLN A 75 6.37 -15.16 -14.07
N ILE A 76 5.98 -14.73 -15.27
CA ILE A 76 4.82 -13.86 -15.48
C ILE A 76 3.68 -14.66 -16.08
N GLN A 77 2.47 -14.50 -15.54
CA GLN A 77 1.24 -14.90 -16.21
C GLN A 77 0.59 -13.65 -16.80
N VAL A 78 0.21 -13.75 -18.07
CA VAL A 78 -0.65 -12.78 -18.73
C VAL A 78 -2.00 -13.45 -18.93
N LYS A 79 -3.07 -12.86 -18.40
CA LYS A 79 -4.41 -13.46 -18.45
C LYS A 79 -5.46 -12.45 -18.84
N LEU A 80 -6.51 -12.93 -19.51
CA LEU A 80 -7.73 -12.17 -19.71
C LEU A 80 -8.67 -12.37 -18.53
N VAL A 81 -8.93 -11.28 -17.81
CA VAL A 81 -9.89 -11.25 -16.70
C VAL A 81 -11.10 -10.42 -17.10
N LYS A 82 -12.30 -10.90 -16.75
CA LYS A 82 -13.56 -10.20 -17.03
C LYS A 82 -13.96 -9.36 -15.81
N SER A 83 -13.94 -8.05 -15.99
CA SER A 83 -14.55 -7.08 -15.09
C SER A 83 -16.03 -6.94 -15.36
N ALA A 84 -16.84 -6.86 -14.30
CA ALA A 84 -18.26 -6.54 -14.44
C ALA A 84 -18.50 -5.15 -15.05
N LEU A 85 -17.68 -4.15 -14.67
CA LEU A 85 -17.82 -2.77 -15.16
C LEU A 85 -17.06 -2.48 -16.45
N LEU A 86 -15.89 -3.09 -16.64
CA LEU A 86 -14.94 -2.71 -17.70
C LEU A 86 -14.85 -3.72 -18.84
N GLY A 87 -15.58 -4.84 -18.77
CA GLY A 87 -15.44 -5.95 -19.72
C GLY A 87 -14.12 -6.69 -19.57
N TYR A 88 -13.60 -7.27 -20.65
CA TYR A 88 -12.33 -8.00 -20.63
C TYR A 88 -11.14 -7.03 -20.49
N ARG A 89 -10.18 -7.39 -19.64
CA ARG A 89 -8.91 -6.69 -19.48
C ARG A 89 -7.76 -7.68 -19.39
N ILE A 90 -6.56 -7.21 -19.71
CA ILE A 90 -5.33 -7.99 -19.55
C ILE A 90 -4.80 -7.73 -18.15
N GLU A 91 -4.64 -8.79 -17.38
CA GLU A 91 -3.95 -8.80 -16.09
C GLU A 91 -2.57 -9.46 -16.24
N VAL A 92 -1.59 -8.87 -15.58
CA VAL A 92 -0.20 -9.36 -15.58
C VAL A 92 0.19 -9.65 -14.13
N THR A 93 0.40 -10.91 -13.80
CA THR A 93 0.75 -11.35 -12.46
C THR A 93 2.14 -11.97 -12.44
N ASN A 94 2.92 -11.66 -11.40
CA ASN A 94 4.24 -12.25 -11.18
C ASN A 94 4.13 -13.36 -10.13
N SER A 95 4.39 -14.59 -10.54
CA SER A 95 4.46 -15.74 -9.64
C SER A 95 5.88 -15.91 -9.12
N VAL A 96 6.09 -15.61 -7.84
CA VAL A 96 7.36 -15.70 -7.14
C VAL A 96 7.26 -16.67 -5.95
N ARG A 97 8.39 -17.26 -5.57
CA ARG A 97 8.48 -18.07 -4.36
C ARG A 97 8.33 -17.19 -3.14
N LEU A 98 7.41 -17.56 -2.25
CA LEU A 98 7.10 -16.77 -1.07
C LEU A 98 8.25 -16.73 -0.05
N HIS A 99 9.01 -17.82 0.06
CA HIS A 99 10.09 -17.97 1.05
C HIS A 99 11.12 -16.83 0.99
N ASP A 100 11.46 -16.37 -0.21
CA ASP A 100 12.52 -15.39 -0.46
C ASP A 100 12.23 -14.40 -1.60
N GLU A 101 11.93 -14.86 -2.82
CA GLU A 101 11.77 -14.03 -4.03
C GLU A 101 10.72 -12.92 -3.84
N TYR A 102 9.60 -13.26 -3.17
CA TYR A 102 8.57 -12.29 -2.77
C TYR A 102 9.11 -11.27 -1.76
N LEU A 103 9.79 -11.73 -0.71
CA LEU A 103 10.26 -10.90 0.38
C LEU A 103 11.40 -9.96 -0.05
N TRP A 104 12.25 -10.38 -0.99
CA TRP A 104 13.27 -9.52 -1.59
C TRP A 104 12.68 -8.31 -2.32
N GLY A 105 11.42 -8.38 -2.75
CA GLY A 105 10.70 -7.28 -3.42
C GLY A 105 9.83 -6.42 -2.52
N ILE A 106 9.77 -6.68 -1.20
CA ILE A 106 8.94 -5.90 -0.27
C ILE A 106 9.57 -4.53 0.00
N GLY A 107 8.79 -3.47 -0.22
CA GLY A 107 9.19 -2.07 -0.13
C GLY A 107 8.43 -1.29 0.96
N GLU A 108 8.02 -1.93 2.05
CA GLU A 108 7.25 -1.29 3.13
C GLU A 108 8.09 -0.42 4.07
N MET A 109 9.38 -0.75 4.21
CA MET A 109 10.27 -0.09 5.17
C MET A 109 11.60 0.29 4.51
N PRO A 110 12.20 1.45 4.85
CA PRO A 110 13.51 1.82 4.33
C PRO A 110 14.58 0.81 4.74
N SER A 111 15.39 0.38 3.77
CA SER A 111 16.45 -0.61 4.00
C SER A 111 17.60 -0.11 4.88
N SER A 112 17.59 1.17 5.24
CA SER A 112 18.56 1.81 6.16
C SER A 112 18.19 1.67 7.64
N TRP A 113 17.04 1.08 7.96
CA TRP A 113 16.59 0.89 9.33
C TRP A 113 17.44 -0.14 10.09
N PRO A 114 17.41 -0.13 11.44
CA PRO A 114 18.14 -1.10 12.24
C PRO A 114 17.79 -2.55 11.87
N LEU A 115 18.79 -3.44 11.91
CA LEU A 115 18.66 -4.82 11.45
C LEU A 115 17.49 -5.57 12.09
N ALA A 116 17.30 -5.43 13.40
CA ALA A 116 16.19 -6.08 14.12
C ALA A 116 14.82 -5.61 13.62
N ALA A 117 14.68 -4.33 13.26
CA ALA A 117 13.45 -3.81 12.67
C ALA A 117 13.24 -4.39 11.26
N LEU A 118 14.30 -4.48 10.44
CA LEU A 118 14.25 -5.13 9.12
C LEU A 118 13.79 -6.59 9.24
N GLN A 119 14.34 -7.35 10.20
CA GLN A 119 13.92 -8.74 10.46
C GLN A 119 12.45 -8.83 10.87
N ALA A 120 11.98 -7.96 11.77
CA ALA A 120 10.58 -7.91 12.18
C ALA A 120 9.64 -7.65 10.98
N GLN A 121 10.00 -6.71 10.08
CA GLN A 121 9.22 -6.44 8.88
C GLN A 121 9.21 -7.63 7.92
N VAL A 122 10.34 -8.32 7.72
CA VAL A 122 10.37 -9.53 6.87
C VAL A 122 9.44 -10.61 7.43
N ILE A 123 9.50 -10.87 8.73
CA ILE A 123 8.65 -11.86 9.41
C ILE A 123 7.17 -11.48 9.29
N ALA A 124 6.83 -10.21 9.54
CA ALA A 124 5.46 -9.70 9.38
C ALA A 124 4.98 -9.84 7.92
N SER A 125 5.82 -9.49 6.95
CA SER A 125 5.48 -9.54 5.52
C SER A 125 5.28 -10.96 5.01
N ARG A 126 6.11 -11.91 5.49
CA ARG A 126 5.96 -13.35 5.23
C ARG A 126 4.66 -13.87 5.82
N THR A 127 4.38 -13.53 7.08
CA THR A 127 3.16 -13.94 7.79
C THR A 127 1.91 -13.41 7.08
N TYR A 128 1.91 -12.14 6.69
CA TYR A 128 0.83 -11.51 5.95
C TYR A 128 0.54 -12.28 4.66
N ALA A 129 1.57 -12.55 3.87
CA ALA A 129 1.41 -13.24 2.60
C ALA A 129 0.96 -14.70 2.79
N LEU A 130 1.45 -15.42 3.80
CA LEU A 130 0.94 -16.74 4.17
C LEU A 130 -0.54 -16.73 4.56
N ASN A 131 -0.99 -15.70 5.29
CA ASN A 131 -2.39 -15.55 5.70
C ASN A 131 -3.33 -15.26 4.51
N LYS A 132 -2.86 -14.53 3.50
CA LYS A 132 -3.65 -14.10 2.33
C LYS A 132 -3.60 -15.07 1.16
N ALA A 133 -2.45 -15.74 0.94
CA ALA A 133 -2.26 -16.64 -0.18
C ALA A 133 -3.24 -17.84 -0.14
N GLY A 134 -3.56 -18.37 -1.31
CA GLY A 134 -4.54 -19.44 -1.49
C GLY A 134 -5.98 -18.95 -1.64
N LYS A 135 -6.25 -17.65 -1.43
CA LYS A 135 -7.55 -17.02 -1.67
C LYS A 135 -7.48 -16.12 -2.91
N ILE A 136 -7.61 -16.73 -4.07
CA ILE A 136 -7.48 -16.04 -5.36
C ILE A 136 -8.51 -14.91 -5.49
N LYS A 137 -8.01 -13.70 -5.73
CA LYS A 137 -8.81 -12.51 -6.01
C LYS A 137 -9.20 -12.53 -7.48
N SER A 138 -10.50 -12.70 -7.75
CA SER A 138 -11.04 -12.76 -9.11
C SER A 138 -10.75 -11.51 -9.97
N ALA A 139 -10.53 -10.36 -9.34
CA ALA A 139 -10.23 -9.11 -10.04
C ALA A 139 -8.87 -9.13 -10.77
N CYS A 140 -7.84 -9.77 -10.22
CA CYS A 140 -6.51 -9.85 -10.83
C CYS A 140 -6.10 -11.28 -11.21
N ASP A 141 -6.89 -12.28 -10.79
CA ASP A 141 -6.49 -13.68 -10.78
C ASP A 141 -5.13 -13.88 -10.08
N CYS A 142 -5.03 -13.30 -8.88
CA CYS A 142 -3.81 -13.22 -8.07
C CYS A 142 -4.09 -13.43 -6.58
N ASP A 143 -3.07 -13.85 -5.83
CA ASP A 143 -3.13 -13.96 -4.37
C ASP A 143 -3.05 -12.60 -3.67
N LEU A 144 -2.14 -11.73 -4.13
CA LEU A 144 -1.85 -10.42 -3.54
C LEU A 144 -1.70 -9.33 -4.60
N TYR A 145 -2.16 -8.12 -4.28
CA TYR A 145 -1.85 -6.90 -5.01
C TYR A 145 -0.45 -6.39 -4.66
N ALA A 146 0.29 -5.88 -5.65
CA ALA A 146 1.55 -5.17 -5.45
C ALA A 146 1.32 -3.68 -5.12
N ALA A 147 0.46 -3.41 -4.13
CA ALA A 147 0.03 -2.08 -3.73
C ALA A 147 -0.38 -2.07 -2.26
N THR A 148 -0.62 -0.87 -1.71
CA THR A 148 -1.05 -0.65 -0.31
C THR A 148 -2.36 -1.36 0.07
N ALA A 149 -3.13 -1.86 -0.91
CA ALA A 149 -4.28 -2.72 -0.66
C ALA A 149 -3.90 -4.09 -0.05
N ASP A 150 -2.69 -4.58 -0.31
CA ASP A 150 -2.11 -5.74 0.37
C ASP A 150 -0.73 -5.37 0.93
N GLN A 151 0.34 -5.47 0.13
CA GLN A 151 1.68 -5.03 0.50
C GLN A 151 2.37 -4.32 -0.67
N SER A 152 3.16 -3.30 -0.36
CA SER A 152 4.06 -2.60 -1.29
C SER A 152 5.14 -3.54 -1.80
N PHE A 153 4.85 -4.23 -2.90
CA PHE A 153 5.81 -5.05 -3.63
C PHE A 153 6.38 -4.24 -4.80
N VAL A 154 7.63 -3.81 -4.68
CA VAL A 154 8.35 -3.00 -5.68
C VAL A 154 9.29 -3.84 -6.56
N GLY A 155 9.30 -5.15 -6.34
CA GLY A 155 10.05 -6.12 -7.14
C GLY A 155 11.56 -5.88 -7.08
N TYR A 156 12.24 -6.03 -8.23
CA TYR A 156 13.70 -5.95 -8.30
C TYR A 156 14.26 -4.58 -7.87
N SER A 157 13.46 -3.51 -7.87
CA SER A 157 13.93 -2.20 -7.45
C SER A 157 14.42 -2.16 -5.99
N LYS A 158 13.86 -3.01 -5.11
CA LYS A 158 14.31 -3.17 -3.72
C LYS A 158 15.70 -3.80 -3.63
N GLU A 159 15.91 -4.92 -4.31
CA GLU A 159 17.23 -5.58 -4.37
C GLU A 159 18.28 -4.70 -5.09
N ALA A 160 17.83 -3.89 -6.05
CA ALA A 160 18.71 -3.00 -6.81
C ALA A 160 19.08 -1.70 -6.07
N GLU A 161 18.60 -1.48 -4.85
CA GLU A 161 19.00 -0.33 -4.03
C GLU A 161 20.52 -0.34 -3.82
N ALA A 162 21.19 0.74 -4.23
CA ALA A 162 22.62 0.89 -4.03
C ALA A 162 22.95 0.80 -2.53
N ARG A 163 23.95 -0.04 -2.19
CA ARG A 163 24.39 -0.37 -0.81
C ARG A 163 23.39 -1.19 0.00
N TYR A 164 22.10 -0.86 -0.02
CA TYR A 164 21.11 -1.44 0.88
C TYR A 164 20.41 -2.69 0.36
N GLY A 165 20.33 -2.90 -0.96
CA GLY A 165 19.63 -4.06 -1.51
C GLY A 165 20.26 -5.39 -1.10
N ALA A 166 21.59 -5.44 -1.00
CA ALA A 166 22.32 -6.59 -0.46
C ALA A 166 22.06 -6.83 1.03
N ILE A 167 21.92 -5.74 1.81
CA ILE A 167 21.57 -5.81 3.23
C ILE A 167 20.15 -6.35 3.37
N TRP A 168 19.18 -5.82 2.63
CA TRP A 168 17.80 -6.31 2.64
C TRP A 168 17.73 -7.80 2.32
N LYS A 169 18.46 -8.24 1.28
CA LYS A 169 18.53 -9.64 0.90
C LYS A 169 19.10 -10.53 2.03
N SER A 170 20.17 -10.08 2.70
CA SER A 170 20.76 -10.82 3.82
C SER A 170 19.83 -10.85 5.03
N VAL A 171 19.05 -9.80 5.29
CA VAL A 171 18.00 -9.81 6.31
C VAL A 171 16.98 -10.88 6.00
N VAL A 172 16.49 -10.97 4.76
CA VAL A 172 15.52 -12.01 4.36
C VAL A 172 16.09 -13.40 4.67
N THR A 173 17.32 -13.68 4.25
CA THR A 173 18.01 -14.94 4.54
C THR A 173 18.17 -15.19 6.04
N SER A 174 18.46 -14.17 6.85
CA SER A 174 18.63 -14.32 8.30
C SER A 174 17.34 -14.73 9.05
N THR A 175 16.19 -14.62 8.39
CA THR A 175 14.89 -15.06 8.93
C THR A 175 14.42 -16.40 8.35
N SER A 176 15.28 -17.05 7.56
CA SER A 176 15.04 -18.38 7.00
C SER A 176 15.78 -19.44 7.83
N ILE A 177 15.16 -20.61 8.01
CA ILE A 177 15.74 -21.74 8.75
C ILE A 177 16.48 -22.68 7.78
N ASP A 178 15.87 -22.93 6.63
CA ASP A 178 16.43 -23.68 5.50
C ASP A 178 15.82 -23.18 4.18
N ASP A 179 16.04 -23.90 3.08
CA ASP A 179 15.57 -23.52 1.73
C ASP A 179 14.04 -23.56 1.55
N SER A 180 13.31 -24.09 2.52
CA SER A 180 11.85 -24.27 2.49
C SER A 180 11.12 -23.69 3.70
N HIS A 181 11.81 -23.48 4.82
CA HIS A 181 11.24 -22.98 6.07
C HIS A 181 11.81 -21.60 6.45
N GLY A 182 10.95 -20.77 7.03
CA GLY A 182 11.32 -19.47 7.57
C GLY A 182 10.39 -19.03 8.69
N VAL A 183 10.79 -18.00 9.43
CA VAL A 183 10.07 -17.54 10.62
C VAL A 183 8.80 -16.78 10.22
N ALA A 184 7.67 -17.14 10.83
CA ALA A 184 6.37 -16.50 10.69
C ALA A 184 5.66 -16.44 12.07
N ILE A 185 4.67 -15.56 12.21
CA ILE A 185 3.91 -15.39 13.45
C ILE A 185 2.62 -16.19 13.34
N LEU A 186 2.43 -17.12 14.27
CA LEU A 186 1.29 -18.04 14.28
C LEU A 186 0.41 -17.82 15.50
N TYR A 187 -0.89 -18.06 15.35
CA TYR A 187 -1.85 -18.18 16.44
C TYR A 187 -2.72 -19.41 16.17
N HIS A 188 -2.75 -20.35 17.11
CA HIS A 188 -3.32 -21.69 16.89
C HIS A 188 -2.81 -22.37 15.60
N ASP A 189 -1.49 -22.38 15.43
CA ASP A 189 -0.78 -22.98 14.28
C ASP A 189 -1.13 -22.41 12.89
N LEU A 190 -1.87 -21.30 12.85
CA LEU A 190 -2.23 -20.60 11.62
C LEU A 190 -1.53 -19.23 11.54
N PRO A 191 -1.04 -18.82 10.36
CA PRO A 191 -0.47 -17.48 10.17
C PRO A 191 -1.48 -16.39 10.55
N ILE A 192 -1.06 -15.46 11.40
CA ILE A 192 -1.93 -14.37 11.83
C ILE A 192 -2.22 -13.37 10.70
N ALA A 193 -3.30 -12.61 10.83
CA ALA A 193 -3.43 -11.36 10.07
C ALA A 193 -2.42 -10.33 10.61
N ALA A 194 -1.24 -10.26 9.99
CA ALA A 194 -0.13 -9.42 10.44
C ALA A 194 -0.32 -7.96 10.00
N TYR A 195 -1.01 -7.16 10.81
CA TYR A 195 -1.16 -5.72 10.58
C TYR A 195 0.11 -4.97 11.00
N PHE A 196 0.52 -4.00 10.18
CA PHE A 196 1.62 -3.09 10.50
C PHE A 196 1.32 -1.70 9.90
N PHE A 197 1.92 -0.67 10.48
CA PHE A 197 1.73 0.73 10.09
C PHE A 197 2.95 1.56 10.48
N SER A 198 3.04 2.80 9.99
CA SER A 198 4.28 3.60 10.07
C SER A 198 4.60 4.17 11.46
N SER A 199 3.61 4.66 12.21
CA SER A 199 3.80 5.36 13.48
C SER A 199 2.51 5.34 14.29
N SER A 200 2.61 5.20 15.62
CA SER A 200 1.46 4.98 16.52
C SER A 200 1.02 6.21 17.31
N GLY A 201 1.90 7.20 17.50
CA GLY A 201 1.61 8.35 18.36
C GLY A 201 1.65 8.01 19.86
N GLY A 202 2.32 6.91 20.23
CA GLY A 202 2.55 6.50 21.62
C GLY A 202 1.90 5.19 22.00
N GLN A 203 0.89 4.74 21.24
CA GLN A 203 0.13 3.53 21.53
C GLN A 203 -0.48 2.93 20.27
N THR A 204 -0.44 1.60 20.14
CA THR A 204 -1.12 0.90 19.03
C THR A 204 -2.63 0.85 19.25
N GLU A 205 -3.39 0.76 18.16
CA GLU A 205 -4.84 0.62 18.21
C GLU A 205 -5.25 -0.85 18.38
N SER A 206 -6.35 -1.10 19.08
CA SER A 206 -6.95 -2.44 19.14
C SER A 206 -7.76 -2.75 17.87
N ALA A 207 -7.83 -4.03 17.46
CA ALA A 207 -8.62 -4.40 16.28
C ALA A 207 -10.13 -4.14 16.46
N ILE A 208 -10.64 -4.20 17.69
CA ILE A 208 -12.04 -3.90 17.99
C ILE A 208 -12.33 -2.41 17.82
N ASP A 209 -11.40 -1.54 18.21
CA ASP A 209 -11.53 -0.09 18.02
C ASP A 209 -11.33 0.30 16.54
N ALA A 210 -10.35 -0.30 15.86
CA ALA A 210 -10.05 0.01 14.46
C ALA A 210 -11.10 -0.54 13.46
N TRP A 211 -11.60 -1.76 13.68
CA TRP A 211 -12.42 -2.49 12.70
C TRP A 211 -13.70 -3.13 13.29
N GLY A 212 -13.97 -2.94 14.57
CA GLY A 212 -15.20 -3.44 15.22
C GLY A 212 -15.18 -4.93 15.57
N SER A 213 -14.08 -5.65 15.32
CA SER A 213 -13.96 -7.07 15.61
C SER A 213 -12.76 -7.36 16.50
N TYR A 214 -12.99 -8.12 17.57
CA TYR A 214 -11.93 -8.52 18.49
C TYR A 214 -10.96 -9.49 17.80
N VAL A 215 -9.66 -9.25 17.98
CA VAL A 215 -8.56 -10.10 17.50
C VAL A 215 -7.55 -10.27 18.64
N PRO A 216 -7.34 -11.49 19.17
CA PRO A 216 -6.57 -11.71 20.41
C PRO A 216 -5.13 -11.17 20.41
N TYR A 217 -4.50 -11.16 19.24
CA TYR A 217 -3.10 -10.73 19.06
C TYR A 217 -2.97 -9.30 18.50
N ALA A 218 -4.07 -8.59 18.24
CA ALA A 218 -4.08 -7.21 17.77
C ALA A 218 -4.82 -6.33 18.79
N ILE A 219 -4.18 -6.16 19.94
CA ILE A 219 -4.63 -5.33 21.06
C ILE A 219 -3.79 -4.05 21.14
N GLY A 220 -4.31 -3.05 21.85
CA GLY A 220 -3.56 -1.82 22.10
C GLY A 220 -2.40 -2.05 23.07
N VAL A 221 -1.18 -1.71 22.65
CA VAL A 221 0.04 -1.78 23.47
C VAL A 221 0.81 -0.46 23.39
N ALA A 222 1.54 -0.12 24.45
CA ALA A 222 2.34 1.09 24.47
C ALA A 222 3.50 1.02 23.45
N ASP A 223 3.72 2.13 22.75
CA ASP A 223 4.82 2.34 21.80
C ASP A 223 5.45 3.71 22.07
N PRO A 224 6.20 3.85 23.17
CA PRO A 224 6.85 5.11 23.54
C PRO A 224 7.94 5.53 22.54
N TRP A 225 8.43 4.61 21.70
CA TRP A 225 9.47 4.91 20.72
C TRP A 225 8.95 5.76 19.56
N SER A 226 7.67 5.62 19.19
CA SER A 226 7.04 6.49 18.19
C SER A 226 6.99 7.97 18.58
N LEU A 227 7.12 8.28 19.88
CA LEU A 227 7.17 9.66 20.40
C LEU A 227 8.57 10.27 20.39
N GLN A 228 9.60 9.49 20.04
CA GLN A 228 10.98 9.96 20.03
C GLN A 228 11.30 10.68 18.71
N ILE A 229 11.53 12.00 18.75
CA ILE A 229 11.84 12.84 17.58
C ILE A 229 13.05 12.34 16.78
N ASN A 230 14.08 11.79 17.44
CA ASN A 230 15.28 11.28 16.78
C ASN A 230 15.02 9.98 15.98
N LEU A 231 14.00 9.20 16.36
CA LEU A 231 13.60 7.98 15.64
C LEU A 231 12.48 8.25 14.64
N ASN A 232 11.57 9.17 14.96
CA ASN A 232 10.34 9.42 14.22
C ASN A 232 10.16 10.89 13.83
N ALA A 233 11.24 11.54 13.36
CA ALA A 233 11.28 12.98 13.10
C ALA A 233 10.14 13.50 12.21
N ARG A 234 9.63 12.67 11.30
CA ARG A 234 8.61 13.04 10.31
C ARG A 234 7.17 12.87 10.80
N TYR A 235 6.93 11.98 11.77
CA TYR A 235 5.58 11.57 12.16
C TYR A 235 5.33 11.59 13.67
N VAL A 236 6.29 12.06 14.48
CA VAL A 236 6.06 12.35 15.90
C VAL A 236 4.96 13.40 16.08
N SER A 237 4.89 14.37 15.16
CA SER A 237 3.82 15.36 15.07
C SER A 237 3.62 15.75 13.61
N TRP A 238 2.42 16.19 13.28
CA TRP A 238 2.08 16.65 11.94
C TRP A 238 0.98 17.71 12.02
N ILE A 239 0.97 18.61 11.03
CA ILE A 239 -0.10 19.59 10.84
C ILE A 239 -0.64 19.43 9.41
N ARG A 240 -1.96 19.40 9.29
CA ARG A 240 -2.67 19.36 8.00
C ARG A 240 -3.78 20.40 8.00
N PRO A 241 -3.64 21.48 7.22
CA PRO A 241 -4.74 22.39 6.98
C PRO A 241 -5.88 21.65 6.27
N VAL A 242 -7.08 21.74 6.83
CA VAL A 242 -8.31 21.23 6.22
C VAL A 242 -9.25 22.41 6.05
N SER A 243 -9.71 22.67 4.82
CA SER A 243 -10.58 23.79 4.55
C SER A 243 -12.01 23.53 5.05
N GLN A 244 -12.77 24.60 5.29
CA GLN A 244 -14.16 24.51 5.72
C GLN A 244 -15.01 23.69 4.74
N GLU A 245 -14.75 23.82 3.43
CA GLU A 245 -15.48 23.08 2.39
C GLU A 245 -15.23 21.56 2.49
N VAL A 246 -14.00 21.15 2.81
CA VAL A 246 -13.66 19.74 3.04
C VAL A 246 -14.35 19.21 4.29
N VAL A 247 -14.36 19.99 5.38
CA VAL A 247 -15.03 19.61 6.63
C VAL A 247 -16.55 19.50 6.38
N ALA A 248 -17.19 20.54 5.86
CA ALA A 248 -18.63 20.55 5.56
C ALA A 248 -19.04 19.41 4.61
N GLY A 249 -18.28 19.21 3.54
CA GLY A 249 -18.46 18.10 2.60
C GLY A 249 -18.31 16.74 3.28
N ALA A 250 -17.37 16.58 4.21
CA ALA A 250 -17.18 15.32 4.92
C ALA A 250 -18.43 14.94 5.73
N PHE A 251 -19.03 15.90 6.42
CA PHE A 251 -20.22 15.73 7.26
C PHE A 251 -21.55 15.85 6.50
N SER A 252 -21.51 16.13 5.19
CA SER A 252 -22.69 16.40 4.35
C SER A 252 -23.56 17.53 4.92
N LEU A 253 -22.89 18.62 5.30
CA LEU A 253 -23.46 19.87 5.77
C LEU A 253 -23.13 21.00 4.79
N ASP A 254 -23.95 22.05 4.78
CA ASP A 254 -23.68 23.27 3.97
C ASP A 254 -22.46 24.03 4.52
N ASP A 255 -22.30 24.02 5.85
CA ASP A 255 -21.26 24.68 6.62
C ASP A 255 -21.06 23.99 7.98
N VAL A 256 -19.92 24.23 8.63
CA VAL A 256 -19.64 23.77 10.01
C VAL A 256 -19.17 24.93 10.87
N MET A 257 -20.01 25.28 11.85
CA MET A 257 -19.74 26.31 12.86
C MET A 257 -19.09 25.76 14.12
N ARG A 258 -19.32 24.49 14.43
CA ARG A 258 -18.71 23.82 15.59
C ARG A 258 -18.30 22.42 15.20
N LEU A 259 -17.05 22.09 15.47
CA LEU A 259 -16.45 20.79 15.19
C LEU A 259 -15.76 20.29 16.45
N GLU A 260 -16.14 19.12 16.95
CA GLU A 260 -15.67 18.61 18.24
C GLU A 260 -15.37 17.13 18.17
N ILE A 261 -14.27 16.73 18.81
CA ILE A 261 -13.99 15.34 19.10
C ILE A 261 -14.89 14.94 20.27
N SER A 262 -15.90 14.12 19.98
CA SER A 262 -16.91 13.73 20.97
C SER A 262 -16.53 12.50 21.77
N ASN A 263 -15.63 11.66 21.23
CA ASN A 263 -15.08 10.50 21.94
C ASN A 263 -13.70 10.11 21.41
N ARG A 264 -12.90 9.47 22.26
CA ARG A 264 -11.60 8.85 21.92
C ARG A 264 -11.57 7.39 22.35
N HIS A 265 -10.84 6.57 21.60
CA HIS A 265 -10.52 5.20 22.01
C HIS A 265 -9.49 5.22 23.14
N GLN A 266 -9.29 4.06 23.81
CA GLN A 266 -8.30 3.94 24.88
C GLN A 266 -6.89 4.28 24.39
N SER A 267 -6.58 3.97 23.13
CA SER A 267 -5.33 4.32 22.48
C SER A 267 -5.09 5.83 22.46
N GLY A 268 -6.14 6.66 22.42
CA GLY A 268 -6.07 8.10 22.19
C GLY A 268 -6.52 8.53 20.79
N THR A 269 -6.73 7.61 19.86
CA THR A 269 -7.27 7.95 18.54
C THR A 269 -8.71 8.47 18.64
N VAL A 270 -9.12 9.28 17.66
CA VAL A 270 -10.47 9.85 17.59
C VAL A 270 -11.47 8.75 17.25
N ALA A 271 -12.41 8.49 18.16
CA ALA A 271 -13.48 7.52 17.94
C ALA A 271 -14.64 8.15 17.17
N SER A 272 -15.09 9.34 17.61
CA SER A 272 -16.19 10.05 16.99
C SER A 272 -16.00 11.57 17.01
N ILE A 273 -16.56 12.22 16.00
CA ILE A 273 -16.53 13.67 15.81
C ILE A 273 -17.94 14.14 15.54
N THR A 274 -18.34 15.23 16.19
CA THR A 274 -19.62 15.89 15.98
C THR A 274 -19.40 17.23 15.30
N ALA A 275 -20.05 17.43 14.14
CA ALA A 275 -20.11 18.70 13.44
C ALA A 275 -21.51 19.32 13.58
N THR A 276 -21.58 20.63 13.80
CA THR A 276 -22.84 21.40 13.84
C THR A 276 -22.77 22.56 12.86
N SER A 277 -23.80 22.68 12.01
CA SER A 277 -23.92 23.79 11.04
C SER A 277 -24.48 25.07 11.67
N SER A 278 -24.40 26.21 10.98
CA SER A 278 -25.03 27.47 11.40
C SER A 278 -26.55 27.37 11.62
N LYS A 279 -27.20 26.45 10.92
CA LYS A 279 -28.64 26.14 11.06
C LYS A 279 -28.94 25.16 12.21
N GLY A 280 -27.94 24.78 12.99
CA GLY A 280 -28.07 23.84 14.12
C GLY A 280 -28.15 22.37 13.73
N LYS A 281 -28.00 22.01 12.44
CA LYS A 281 -28.00 20.60 11.99
C LYS A 281 -26.72 19.92 12.48
N LYS A 282 -26.86 18.77 13.13
CA LYS A 282 -25.74 17.95 13.61
C LYS A 282 -25.47 16.76 12.71
N SER A 283 -24.21 16.40 12.58
CA SER A 283 -23.73 15.21 11.87
C SER A 283 -22.58 14.58 12.66
N VAL A 284 -22.52 13.25 12.70
CA VAL A 284 -21.50 12.51 13.45
C VAL A 284 -20.76 11.58 12.50
N LEU A 285 -19.43 11.57 12.58
CA LEU A 285 -18.57 10.64 11.86
C LEU A 285 -17.63 9.93 12.83
N THR A 286 -17.19 8.74 12.44
CA THR A 286 -16.04 8.10 13.07
C THR A 286 -14.75 8.85 12.71
N GLY A 287 -13.71 8.69 13.53
CA GLY A 287 -12.39 9.22 13.21
C GLY A 287 -11.87 8.75 11.85
N GLU A 288 -12.01 7.45 11.52
CA GLU A 288 -11.53 6.90 10.24
C GLU A 288 -12.31 7.48 9.04
N ALA A 289 -13.64 7.62 9.16
CA ALA A 289 -14.44 8.22 8.09
C ALA A 289 -14.01 9.66 7.81
N PHE A 290 -13.77 10.46 8.86
CA PHE A 290 -13.27 11.82 8.70
C PHE A 290 -11.84 11.83 8.15
N ARG A 291 -10.93 11.01 8.70
CA ARG A 291 -9.55 10.86 8.23
C ARG A 291 -9.49 10.53 6.74
N SER A 292 -10.30 9.59 6.27
CA SER A 292 -10.37 9.23 4.85
C SER A 292 -10.87 10.39 3.99
N LYS A 293 -11.96 11.07 4.39
CA LYS A 293 -12.56 12.17 3.61
C LYS A 293 -11.67 13.43 3.59
N ALA A 294 -11.03 13.74 4.71
CA ALA A 294 -10.12 14.88 4.87
C ALA A 294 -8.66 14.56 4.50
N LYS A 295 -8.36 13.31 4.09
CA LYS A 295 -7.03 12.83 3.70
C LYS A 295 -5.96 13.05 4.78
N LEU A 296 -6.32 12.81 6.04
CA LEU A 296 -5.41 12.93 7.16
C LEU A 296 -4.45 11.72 7.26
N PRO A 297 -3.24 11.89 7.83
CA PRO A 297 -2.30 10.80 8.03
C PRO A 297 -2.83 9.68 8.92
N SER A 298 -3.52 10.02 10.01
CA SER A 298 -4.04 9.08 11.00
C SER A 298 -5.33 9.60 11.64
N THR A 299 -5.97 8.75 12.46
CA THR A 299 -7.07 9.12 13.36
C THR A 299 -6.58 9.74 14.68
N TRP A 300 -5.28 9.93 14.84
CA TRP A 300 -4.68 10.57 16.00
C TRP A 300 -4.42 12.05 15.70
N PHE A 301 -5.35 12.91 16.08
CA PHE A 301 -5.24 14.35 15.91
C PHE A 301 -6.08 15.10 16.94
N ASP A 302 -5.84 16.41 17.01
CA ASP A 302 -6.69 17.42 17.65
C ASP A 302 -7.05 18.50 16.62
N PHE A 303 -8.06 19.31 16.92
CA PHE A 303 -8.41 20.47 16.11
C PHE A 303 -7.74 21.73 16.65
N GLU A 304 -6.95 22.37 15.80
CA GLU A 304 -6.52 23.76 16.01
C GLU A 304 -7.40 24.66 15.16
N ILE A 305 -8.43 25.26 15.77
CA ILE A 305 -9.32 26.21 15.08
C ILE A 305 -8.76 27.62 15.28
N PRO A 306 -8.32 28.31 14.20
CA PRO A 306 -7.82 29.68 14.32
C PRO A 306 -8.89 30.56 14.94
N GLN A 307 -8.56 31.22 16.04
CA GLN A 307 -9.42 32.27 16.58
C GLN A 307 -9.42 33.43 15.58
N ILE A 308 -10.58 33.77 15.03
CA ILE A 308 -10.72 35.00 14.26
C ILE A 308 -10.69 36.13 15.28
N SER A 309 -9.56 36.83 15.40
CA SER A 309 -9.52 38.10 16.14
C SER A 309 -10.57 39.01 15.53
N GLU A 310 -11.58 39.41 16.30
CA GLU A 310 -12.51 40.47 15.90
C GLU A 310 -11.68 41.67 15.45
N ALA A 311 -11.90 42.11 14.20
CA ALA A 311 -11.32 43.35 13.74
C ALA A 311 -11.89 44.47 14.61
N THR A 312 -11.03 45.15 15.37
CA THR A 312 -11.39 46.37 16.10
C THR A 312 -12.12 47.30 15.13
N PRO A 313 -13.38 47.70 15.38
CA PRO A 313 -14.05 48.65 14.49
C PRO A 313 -13.22 49.93 14.43
N ALA A 314 -13.00 50.43 13.22
CA ALA A 314 -12.31 51.69 13.01
C ALA A 314 -12.97 52.80 13.86
N PRO A 315 -12.18 53.68 14.51
CA PRO A 315 -12.75 54.74 15.31
C PRO A 315 -13.67 55.59 14.44
N THR A 316 -14.94 55.69 14.86
CA THR A 316 -15.91 56.63 14.30
C THR A 316 -15.34 58.03 14.45
N ASP A 317 -15.07 58.67 13.32
CA ASP A 317 -14.59 60.04 13.23
C ASP A 317 -15.70 60.97 13.75
N THR A 318 -15.67 61.28 15.05
CA THR A 318 -16.52 62.32 15.61
C THR A 318 -15.96 63.66 15.19
N ALA A 319 -16.50 64.19 14.09
CA ALA A 319 -16.39 65.59 13.75
C ALA A 319 -17.07 66.44 14.85
N THR A 320 -16.26 67.15 15.64
CA THR A 320 -16.72 68.29 16.45
C THR A 320 -15.78 69.47 16.27
N SER A 321 -16.20 70.40 15.42
CA SER A 321 -16.31 71.84 15.69
C SER A 321 -15.14 72.56 16.39
N ASN A 322 -14.42 73.35 15.59
CA ASN A 322 -13.75 74.63 15.85
C ASN A 322 -13.78 75.21 17.29
N LEU A 323 -12.59 75.55 17.79
CA LEU A 323 -12.10 76.94 17.93
C LEU A 323 -10.55 76.96 17.91
#